data_AF-A0A962JZB2-F1
#
_entry.id   AF-A0A962JZB2-F1
#
_cell.length_a   1.000
_cell.length_b   1.000
_cell.length_c   1.000
_cell.angle_alpha   90.00
_cell.angle_beta   90.00
_cell.angle_gamma   90.00
#
_symmetry.space_group_name_H-M   'P 1'
#
loop_
_entity.id
_entity.type
_entity.pdbx_description
1 polymer ?
#
loop_
_entity_poly.entity_id
_entity_poly.type
_entity_poly.pdbx_seq_one_letter_code
_entity_poly.pdbx_strand_id
1 'polypeptide(L)'
;VEVNCETDFVAKDDNFNTFADAVAANALTSNAADIDALMATSSNGSTLEEARQALVAKIGENIQVRRFERTATSGILGAYLHGGKIGVLVDLEGGDADLAKDIAMHVAALNPSFVSESDVPAEFLAKEKEILLAQVENSDKPADIIEKMVSGRLRKQLAEITLLGQP
;
A
#
# COMPACT_ATOMS: atom_id res chain seq x y z
N VAL A 1 0.07 8.44 4.66
CA VAL A 1 1.43 8.58 5.25
C VAL A 1 1.73 7.34 6.09
N GLU A 2 3.00 6.98 6.27
CA GLU A 2 3.44 5.95 7.23
C GLU A 2 4.41 6.57 8.24
N VAL A 3 4.01 6.58 9.51
CA VAL A 3 4.83 7.03 10.65
C VAL A 3 4.98 5.85 11.61
N ASN A 4 6.21 5.53 11.96
CA ASN A 4 6.55 4.34 12.72
C ASN A 4 7.14 4.70 14.09
N CYS A 5 6.88 3.83 15.06
CA CYS A 5 7.51 3.79 16.39
C CYS A 5 7.94 2.33 16.69
N GLU A 6 8.57 2.10 17.84
CA GLU A 6 9.11 0.78 18.18
C GLU A 6 8.07 -0.12 18.85
N THR A 7 7.16 0.46 19.65
CA THR A 7 6.17 -0.30 20.42
C THR A 7 4.72 0.04 20.08
N ASP A 8 3.80 -0.89 20.36
CA ASP A 8 2.37 -0.70 20.17
C ASP A 8 1.74 0.21 21.25
N PHE A 9 2.43 0.41 22.37
CA PHE A 9 2.06 1.40 23.38
C PHE A 9 2.21 2.81 22.83
N VAL A 10 3.34 3.12 22.18
CA VAL A 10 3.56 4.43 21.55
C VAL A 10 2.64 4.65 20.36
N ALA A 11 2.35 3.61 19.56
CA ALA A 11 1.40 3.72 18.45
C ALA A 11 -0.03 4.10 18.90
N LYS A 12 -0.34 3.95 20.19
CA LYS A 12 -1.63 4.33 20.80
C LYS A 12 -1.53 5.61 21.64
N ASP A 13 -0.35 6.22 21.76
CA ASP A 13 -0.13 7.45 22.52
C ASP A 13 -0.68 8.67 21.76
N ASP A 14 -1.35 9.56 22.48
CA ASP A 14 -1.98 10.74 21.88
C ASP A 14 -0.97 11.72 21.27
N ASN A 15 0.25 11.83 21.83
CA ASN A 15 1.27 12.70 21.26
C ASN A 15 1.80 12.14 19.94
N PHE A 16 1.95 10.82 19.84
CA PHE A 16 2.31 10.15 18.59
C PHE A 16 1.23 10.34 17.53
N ASN A 17 -0.04 10.09 17.87
CA ASN A 17 -1.15 10.28 16.94
C ASN A 17 -1.28 11.74 16.48
N THR A 18 -1.15 12.70 17.40
CA THR A 18 -1.15 14.14 17.06
C THR A 18 -0.03 14.49 16.09
N PHE A 19 1.17 13.94 16.28
CA PHE A 19 2.27 14.15 15.37
C PHE A 19 2.01 13.51 13.99
N ALA A 20 1.52 12.27 13.96
CA ALA A 20 1.16 11.59 12.71
C ALA A 20 0.07 12.34 11.92
N ASP A 21 -0.93 12.90 12.60
CA ASP A 21 -1.96 13.74 12.01
C ASP A 21 -1.38 15.03 11.44
N ALA A 22 -0.45 15.67 12.15
CA ALA A 22 0.26 16.85 11.65
C ALA A 22 1.07 16.53 10.39
N VAL A 23 1.77 15.39 10.37
CA VAL A 23 2.50 14.91 9.18
C VAL A 23 1.53 14.68 8.01
N ALA A 24 0.39 14.03 8.26
CA ALA A 24 -0.62 13.78 7.24
C ALA A 24 -1.20 15.09 6.66
N ALA A 25 -1.54 16.05 7.51
CA ALA A 25 -2.08 17.35 7.09
C ALA A 25 -1.08 18.16 6.26
N ASN A 26 0.20 18.17 6.66
CA ASN A 26 1.26 18.83 5.90
C ASN A 26 1.56 18.11 4.58
N ALA A 27 1.53 16.79 4.55
CA ALA A 27 1.68 16.03 3.31
C ALA A 27 0.57 16.34 2.30
N LEU A 28 -0.65 16.57 2.78
CA LEU A 28 -1.78 16.93 1.94
C LEU A 28 -1.71 18.37 1.39
N THR A 29 -1.25 19.31 2.21
CA THR A 29 -1.35 20.76 1.91
C THR A 29 -0.07 21.37 1.33
N SER A 30 1.08 20.73 1.53
CA SER A 30 2.36 21.17 0.96
C SER A 30 2.60 20.62 -0.44
N ASN A 31 3.58 21.20 -1.13
CA ASN A 31 4.11 20.67 -2.39
C ASN A 31 5.35 19.78 -2.19
N ALA A 32 5.54 19.23 -0.98
CA ALA A 32 6.64 18.30 -0.73
C ALA A 32 6.57 17.12 -1.72
N ALA A 33 7.71 16.81 -2.33
CA ALA A 33 7.87 15.71 -3.28
C ALA A 33 8.52 14.48 -2.63
N ASP A 34 9.22 14.67 -1.51
CA ASP A 34 9.93 13.64 -0.78
C ASP A 34 9.89 13.93 0.74
N ILE A 35 10.40 12.97 1.52
CA ILE A 35 10.34 13.01 2.99
C ILE A 35 11.12 14.21 3.52
N ASP A 36 12.29 14.51 2.97
CA ASP A 36 13.11 15.62 3.47
C ASP A 36 12.39 16.95 3.29
N ALA A 37 11.79 17.17 2.11
CA ALA A 37 10.96 18.34 1.83
C ALA A 37 9.72 18.40 2.74
N LEU A 38 9.08 17.26 3.01
CA LEU A 38 7.93 17.20 3.92
C LEU A 38 8.35 17.55 5.34
N MET A 39 9.44 16.95 5.84
CA MET A 39 9.91 17.15 7.21
C MET A 39 10.39 18.59 7.47
N ALA A 40 10.77 19.33 6.42
CA ALA A 40 11.09 20.75 6.48
C ALA A 40 9.86 21.68 6.49
N THR A 41 8.64 21.17 6.26
CA THR A 41 7.42 22.00 6.30
C THR A 41 7.11 22.46 7.72
N SER A 42 6.54 23.66 7.84
CA SER A 42 6.19 24.23 9.14
C SER A 42 4.82 23.75 9.61
N SER A 43 4.78 23.26 10.84
CA SER A 43 3.57 22.91 11.58
C SER A 43 3.60 23.66 12.92
N ASN A 44 2.63 24.55 13.15
CA ASN A 44 2.47 25.30 14.40
C ASN A 44 3.73 26.06 14.88
N GLY A 45 4.50 26.63 13.96
CA GLY A 45 5.63 27.50 14.29
C GLY A 45 6.98 26.79 14.47
N SER A 46 7.03 25.47 14.30
CA SER A 46 8.27 24.70 14.10
C SER A 46 8.17 23.87 12.83
N THR A 47 9.25 23.24 12.41
CA THR A 47 9.23 22.21 11.36
C THR A 47 8.70 20.87 11.89
N LEU A 48 8.28 19.98 10.99
CA LEU A 48 7.94 18.60 11.38
C LEU A 48 9.16 17.85 11.93
N GLU A 49 10.37 18.11 11.45
CA GLU A 49 11.58 17.48 11.99
C GLU A 49 11.87 17.91 13.43
N GLU A 50 11.74 19.20 13.75
CA GLU A 50 11.88 19.68 15.12
C GLU A 50 10.80 19.07 16.04
N ALA A 51 9.56 18.97 15.55
CA ALA A 51 8.48 18.32 16.28
C ALA A 51 8.76 16.83 16.52
N ARG A 52 9.31 16.12 15.52
CA ARG A 52 9.70 14.71 15.62
C ARG A 52 10.80 14.53 16.68
N GLN A 53 11.83 15.36 16.66
CA GLN A 53 12.94 15.29 17.63
C GLN A 53 12.45 15.54 19.06
N ALA A 54 11.57 16.53 19.24
CA ALA A 54 10.96 16.79 20.55
C ALA A 54 10.11 15.60 21.03
N LEU A 55 9.36 14.96 20.12
CA LEU A 55 8.56 13.78 20.44
C LEU A 55 9.44 12.57 20.82
N VAL A 56 10.52 12.31 20.07
CA VAL A 56 11.51 11.27 20.41
C VAL A 56 12.12 11.52 21.79
N ALA A 57 12.51 12.76 22.10
CA ALA A 57 13.06 13.10 23.41
C ALA A 57 12.04 12.92 24.54
N LYS A 58 10.75 13.16 24.27
CA LYS A 58 9.66 13.01 25.25
C LYS A 58 9.28 11.55 25.48
N ILE A 59 9.18 10.76 24.43
CA ILE A 59 8.72 9.36 24.47
C ILE A 59 9.88 8.41 24.81
N GLY A 60 11.09 8.70 24.34
CA GLY A 60 12.26 7.85 24.54
C GLY A 60 12.35 6.67 23.55
N GLU A 61 11.57 6.67 22.48
CA GLU A 61 11.63 5.69 21.37
C GLU A 61 11.97 6.39 20.06
N ASN A 62 12.59 5.65 19.12
CA ASN A 62 12.78 6.15 17.78
C ASN A 62 11.43 6.29 17.05
N ILE A 63 11.21 7.46 16.44
CA ILE A 63 10.02 7.78 15.65
C ILE A 63 10.46 8.23 14.28
N GLN A 64 9.88 7.64 13.23
CA GLN A 64 10.27 7.91 11.85
C GLN A 64 9.05 8.12 10.96
N VAL A 65 9.06 9.20 10.18
CA VAL A 65 8.18 9.33 9.02
C VAL A 65 8.86 8.59 7.87
N ARG A 66 8.33 7.42 7.48
CA ARG A 66 9.03 6.50 6.56
C ARG A 66 8.74 6.82 5.10
N ARG A 67 7.48 7.07 4.78
CA ARG A 67 7.00 7.35 3.42
C ARG A 67 5.69 8.11 3.44
N PHE A 68 5.44 8.84 2.38
CA PHE A 68 4.10 9.31 2.04
C PHE A 68 3.90 9.18 0.55
N GLU A 69 2.63 9.07 0.17
CA GLU A 69 2.18 9.18 -1.20
C GLU A 69 1.02 10.16 -1.19
N ARG A 70 0.87 10.91 -2.28
CA ARG A 70 -0.24 11.82 -2.50
C ARG A 70 -0.78 11.56 -3.89
N THR A 71 -2.09 11.36 -3.97
CA THR A 71 -2.78 11.21 -5.24
C THR A 71 -3.84 12.30 -5.37
N ALA A 72 -4.05 12.78 -6.59
CA ALA A 72 -5.20 13.58 -6.95
C ALA A 72 -6.21 12.64 -7.62
N THR A 73 -7.49 12.81 -7.28
CA THR A 73 -8.59 11.99 -7.79
C THR A 73 -9.69 12.89 -8.32
N SER A 74 -10.33 12.48 -9.41
CA SER A 74 -11.62 13.01 -9.87
C SER A 74 -12.80 12.09 -9.55
N GLY A 75 -12.52 10.91 -9.00
CA GLY A 75 -13.51 9.92 -8.59
C GLY A 75 -13.93 10.05 -7.12
N ILE A 76 -14.47 8.96 -6.59
CA ILE A 76 -14.86 8.82 -5.19
C ILE A 76 -13.71 8.18 -4.43
N LEU A 77 -13.14 8.93 -3.48
CA LEU A 77 -12.04 8.43 -2.65
C LEU A 77 -12.59 7.57 -1.50
N GLY A 78 -12.30 6.28 -1.54
CA GLY A 78 -12.46 5.34 -0.43
C GLY A 78 -11.19 5.27 0.41
N ALA A 79 -11.34 5.20 1.73
CA ALA A 79 -10.22 5.01 2.64
C ALA A 79 -10.58 3.99 3.73
N TYR A 80 -9.64 3.10 4.05
CA TYR A 80 -9.79 2.14 5.13
C TYR A 80 -8.51 2.01 5.95
N LEU A 81 -8.66 1.98 7.28
CA LEU A 81 -7.59 1.76 8.25
C LEU A 81 -7.90 0.48 9.05
N HIS A 82 -6.99 -0.49 9.03
CA HIS A 82 -7.08 -1.70 9.83
C HIS A 82 -6.16 -1.61 11.05
N GLY A 83 -6.70 -1.16 12.17
CA GLY A 83 -6.01 -1.14 13.47
C GLY A 83 -4.69 -0.35 13.48
N GLY A 84 -4.57 0.69 12.65
CA GLY A 84 -3.36 1.51 12.52
C GLY A 84 -2.17 0.84 11.81
N LYS A 85 -2.28 -0.45 11.44
CA LYS A 85 -1.20 -1.21 10.80
C LYS A 85 -1.26 -1.20 9.28
N ILE A 86 -2.47 -1.19 8.73
CA ILE A 86 -2.70 -1.19 7.29
C ILE A 86 -3.60 0.01 6.98
N GLY A 87 -3.20 0.81 6.00
CA GLY A 87 -4.02 1.88 5.44
C GLY A 87 -4.11 1.74 3.93
N VAL A 88 -5.32 1.86 3.41
CA VAL A 88 -5.62 1.74 1.98
C VAL A 88 -6.40 2.97 1.53
N LEU A 89 -6.03 3.48 0.36
CA LEU A 89 -6.79 4.48 -0.41
C LEU A 89 -7.21 3.86 -1.74
N VAL A 90 -8.46 4.08 -2.13
CA VAL A 90 -9.04 3.64 -3.41
C VAL A 90 -9.65 4.85 -4.10
N ASP A 91 -9.25 5.08 -5.34
CA ASP A 91 -9.91 6.02 -6.23
C ASP A 91 -10.91 5.26 -7.11
N LEU A 92 -12.20 5.52 -6.95
CA LEU A 92 -13.27 4.82 -7.65
C LEU A 92 -13.98 5.76 -8.65
N GLU A 93 -13.98 5.40 -9.93
CA GLU A 93 -14.84 6.05 -10.91
C GLU A 93 -16.23 5.38 -10.92
N GLY A 94 -17.29 6.19 -10.71
CA GLY A 94 -18.66 5.70 -10.55
C GLY A 94 -18.94 5.13 -9.14
N GLY A 95 -20.10 4.49 -8.97
CA GLY A 95 -20.49 3.92 -7.67
C GLY A 95 -20.78 4.97 -6.59
N ASP A 96 -20.54 4.61 -5.33
CA ASP A 96 -20.69 5.46 -4.16
C ASP A 96 -19.55 5.29 -3.14
N ALA A 97 -19.58 6.10 -2.07
CA ALA A 97 -18.55 6.10 -1.04
C ALA A 97 -18.51 4.80 -0.21
N ASP A 98 -19.65 4.13 -0.05
CA ASP A 98 -19.72 2.87 0.68
C ASP A 98 -19.02 1.76 -0.13
N LEU A 99 -19.28 1.68 -1.44
CA LEU A 99 -18.59 0.77 -2.34
C LEU A 99 -17.07 1.03 -2.38
N ALA A 100 -16.65 2.30 -2.47
CA ALA A 100 -15.23 2.64 -2.48
C ALA A 100 -14.52 2.21 -1.18
N LYS A 101 -15.19 2.36 -0.04
CA LYS A 101 -14.70 1.90 1.26
C LYS A 101 -14.66 0.38 1.35
N ASP A 102 -15.68 -0.32 0.86
CA ASP A 102 -15.71 -1.79 0.84
C ASP A 102 -14.59 -2.36 -0.04
N ILE A 103 -14.30 -1.75 -1.18
CA ILE A 103 -13.14 -2.09 -2.01
C ILE A 103 -11.84 -1.82 -1.24
N ALA A 104 -11.72 -0.70 -0.53
CA ALA A 104 -10.53 -0.42 0.29
C ALA A 104 -10.33 -1.45 1.42
N MET A 105 -11.43 -1.93 2.02
CA MET A 105 -11.41 -3.03 2.99
C MET A 105 -10.94 -4.34 2.36
N HIS A 106 -11.43 -4.68 1.18
CA HIS A 106 -11.02 -5.86 0.42
C HIS A 106 -9.53 -5.82 0.06
N VAL A 107 -9.06 -4.69 -0.46
CA VAL A 107 -7.64 -4.48 -0.77
C VAL A 107 -6.77 -4.62 0.49
N ALA A 108 -7.22 -4.12 1.64
CA ALA A 108 -6.50 -4.29 2.90
C ALA A 108 -6.41 -5.77 3.33
N ALA A 109 -7.40 -6.59 2.98
CA ALA A 109 -7.47 -8.01 3.33
C ALA A 109 -6.67 -8.90 2.38
N LEU A 110 -6.77 -8.67 1.06
CA LEU A 110 -6.18 -9.55 0.04
C LEU A 110 -4.89 -9.00 -0.58
N ASN A 111 -4.58 -7.71 -0.39
CA ASN A 111 -3.36 -7.06 -0.85
C ASN A 111 -3.01 -7.36 -2.34
N PRO A 112 -3.94 -7.12 -3.29
CA PRO A 112 -3.64 -7.23 -4.72
C PRO A 112 -2.49 -6.29 -5.09
N SER A 113 -1.62 -6.74 -5.98
CA SER A 113 -0.51 -5.94 -6.52
C SER A 113 -0.93 -5.06 -7.70
N PHE A 114 -2.03 -5.42 -8.37
CA PHE A 114 -2.52 -4.78 -9.57
C PHE A 114 -4.05 -4.62 -9.52
N VAL A 115 -4.62 -3.69 -10.27
CA VAL A 115 -6.08 -3.56 -10.37
C VAL A 115 -6.64 -4.66 -11.29
N SER A 116 -6.07 -4.80 -12.48
CA SER A 116 -6.53 -5.71 -13.52
C SER A 116 -5.38 -6.51 -14.14
N GLU A 117 -5.70 -7.56 -14.91
CA GLU A 117 -4.69 -8.34 -15.65
C GLU A 117 -3.91 -7.48 -16.66
N SER A 118 -4.53 -6.45 -17.24
CA SER A 118 -3.87 -5.53 -18.17
C SER A 118 -2.81 -4.63 -17.51
N ASP A 119 -2.86 -4.48 -16.19
CA ASP A 119 -1.86 -3.70 -15.44
C ASP A 119 -0.62 -4.53 -15.10
N VAL A 120 -0.66 -5.85 -15.34
CA VAL A 120 0.46 -6.75 -15.03
C VAL A 120 1.53 -6.62 -16.11
N PRO A 121 2.80 -6.29 -15.76
CA PRO A 121 3.87 -6.18 -16.74
C PRO A 121 4.09 -7.49 -17.50
N ALA A 122 4.25 -7.40 -18.83
CA ALA A 122 4.50 -8.57 -19.66
C ALA A 122 5.75 -9.36 -19.23
N GLU A 123 6.78 -8.66 -18.74
CA GLU A 123 7.99 -9.28 -18.20
C GLU A 123 7.72 -10.12 -16.93
N PHE A 124 6.80 -9.67 -16.07
CA PHE A 124 6.38 -10.42 -14.90
C PHE A 124 5.72 -11.74 -15.33
N LEU A 125 4.78 -11.66 -16.29
CA LEU A 125 4.09 -12.84 -16.82
C LEU A 125 5.03 -13.83 -17.50
N ALA A 126 6.00 -13.32 -18.28
CA ALA A 126 6.98 -14.15 -18.97
C ALA A 126 7.87 -14.89 -17.96
N LYS A 127 8.37 -14.18 -16.95
CA LYS A 127 9.21 -14.76 -15.89
C LYS A 127 8.44 -15.79 -15.07
N GLU A 128 7.20 -15.51 -14.73
CA GLU A 128 6.37 -16.45 -13.99
C GLU A 128 6.08 -17.71 -14.80
N LYS A 129 5.78 -17.56 -16.10
CA LYS A 129 5.60 -18.70 -17.00
C LYS A 129 6.87 -19.57 -17.08
N GLU A 130 8.05 -18.97 -17.13
CA GLU A 130 9.33 -19.68 -17.11
C GLU A 130 9.51 -20.47 -15.81
N ILE A 131 9.23 -19.86 -14.65
CA ILE A 131 9.29 -20.52 -13.34
C ILE A 131 8.33 -21.72 -13.29
N LEU A 132 7.10 -21.56 -13.76
CA LEU A 132 6.10 -22.62 -13.79
C LEU A 132 6.47 -23.75 -14.75
N LEU A 133 7.10 -23.45 -15.89
CA LEU A 133 7.60 -24.45 -16.84
C LEU A 133 8.75 -25.26 -16.23
N ALA A 134 9.71 -24.60 -15.57
CA ALA A 134 10.83 -25.27 -14.92
C ALA A 134 10.37 -26.27 -13.83
N GLN A 135 9.25 -25.99 -13.14
CA GLN A 135 8.67 -26.90 -12.15
C GLN A 135 8.10 -28.20 -12.74
N VAL A 136 7.82 -28.24 -14.04
CA VAL A 136 7.20 -29.38 -14.73
C VAL A 136 8.05 -29.94 -15.87
N GLU A 137 9.25 -29.39 -16.07
CA GLU A 137 10.20 -29.76 -17.13
C GLU A 137 10.59 -31.25 -17.09
N ASN A 138 10.70 -31.81 -15.88
CA ASN A 138 11.02 -33.24 -15.66
C ASN A 138 9.78 -34.13 -15.51
N SER A 139 8.59 -33.67 -15.93
CA SER A 139 7.38 -34.50 -15.85
C SER A 139 7.24 -35.37 -17.11
N ASP A 140 6.89 -36.64 -16.93
CA ASP A 140 6.60 -37.56 -18.04
C ASP A 140 5.27 -37.26 -18.78
N LYS A 141 4.72 -36.05 -18.61
CA LYS A 141 3.44 -35.66 -19.19
C LYS A 141 3.61 -35.14 -20.61
N PRO A 142 2.63 -35.38 -21.50
CA PRO A 142 2.60 -34.77 -22.82
C PRO A 142 2.68 -33.23 -22.77
N ALA A 143 3.28 -32.62 -23.79
CA ALA A 143 3.48 -31.17 -23.87
C ALA A 143 2.18 -30.37 -23.76
N ASP A 144 1.08 -30.86 -24.34
CA ASP A 144 -0.24 -30.21 -24.27
C ASP A 144 -0.82 -30.23 -22.85
N ILE A 145 -0.50 -31.26 -22.05
CA ILE A 145 -0.88 -31.34 -20.64
C ILE A 145 -0.04 -30.39 -19.80
N ILE A 146 1.27 -30.31 -20.07
CA ILE A 146 2.18 -29.35 -19.42
C ILE A 146 1.70 -27.92 -19.67
N GLU A 147 1.38 -27.57 -20.92
CA GLU A 147 0.89 -26.25 -21.28
C GLU A 147 -0.43 -25.90 -20.57
N LYS A 148 -1.39 -26.84 -20.55
CA LYS A 148 -2.66 -26.66 -19.81
C LYS A 148 -2.42 -26.45 -18.31
N MET A 149 -1.48 -27.20 -17.72
CA MET A 149 -1.13 -27.05 -16.30
C MET A 149 -0.53 -25.67 -16.00
N VAL A 150 0.44 -25.22 -16.81
CA VAL A 150 1.09 -23.92 -16.64
C VAL A 150 0.08 -22.79 -16.85
N SER A 151 -0.76 -22.86 -17.89
CA SER A 151 -1.81 -21.88 -18.15
C SER A 151 -2.80 -21.77 -17.00
N GLY A 152 -3.23 -22.91 -16.43
CA GLY A 152 -4.13 -22.94 -15.28
C GLY A 152 -3.51 -22.30 -14.03
N ARG A 153 -2.22 -22.59 -13.76
CA ARG A 153 -1.49 -21.99 -12.64
C ARG A 153 -1.29 -20.48 -12.82
N LEU A 154 -0.93 -20.05 -14.03
CA LEU A 154 -0.76 -18.64 -14.34
C LEU A 154 -2.07 -17.87 -14.18
N ARG A 155 -3.20 -18.42 -14.66
CA ARG A 155 -4.53 -17.82 -14.45
C ARG A 155 -4.87 -17.71 -12.95
N LYS A 156 -4.57 -18.74 -12.16
CA LYS A 156 -4.79 -18.71 -10.71
C LYS A 156 -3.96 -17.59 -10.07
N GLN A 157 -2.70 -17.45 -10.44
CA GLN A 157 -1.83 -16.40 -9.88
C GLN A 157 -2.27 -15.00 -10.29
N LEU A 158 -2.70 -14.81 -11.54
CA LEU A 158 -3.32 -13.58 -12.01
C LEU A 158 -4.53 -13.20 -11.14
N ALA A 159 -5.40 -14.17 -10.86
CA ALA A 159 -6.55 -13.97 -9.98
C ALA A 159 -6.17 -13.60 -8.53
N GLU A 160 -5.04 -14.09 -8.03
CA GLU A 160 -4.55 -13.76 -6.68
C GLU A 160 -3.94 -12.35 -6.60
N ILE A 161 -3.24 -11.90 -7.65
CA ILE A 161 -2.50 -10.63 -7.64
C ILE A 161 -3.27 -9.43 -8.21
N THR A 162 -4.41 -9.66 -8.87
CA THR A 162 -5.24 -8.59 -9.46
C THR A 162 -6.52 -8.39 -8.67
N LEU A 163 -6.88 -7.15 -8.35
CA LEU A 163 -8.11 -6.83 -7.62
C LEU A 163 -9.35 -7.39 -8.32
N LEU A 164 -9.46 -7.20 -9.64
CA LEU A 164 -10.61 -7.67 -10.42
C LEU A 164 -10.67 -9.19 -10.63
N GLY A 165 -9.56 -9.89 -10.36
CA GLY A 165 -9.50 -11.35 -10.44
C GLY A 165 -9.83 -12.05 -9.12
N GLN A 166 -9.93 -11.30 -8.01
CA GLN A 166 -10.19 -11.85 -6.68
C GLN A 166 -11.67 -12.20 -6.47
N PRO A 167 -11.99 -13.14 -5.55
CA PRO A 167 -13.36 -13.56 -5.25
C PRO A 167 -14.25 -12.46 -4.66
#